data_AF-A0A101DAD2-F1
#
_entry.id   AF-A0A101DAD2-F1
#
_cell.length_a   1.000
_cell.length_b   1.000
_cell.length_c   1.000
_cell.angle_alpha   90.00
_cell.angle_beta   90.00
_cell.angle_gamma   90.00
#
_symmetry.space_group_name_H-M   'P 1'
#
loop_
_entity.id
_entity.type
_entity.pdbx_description
1 polymer ?
#
loop_
_entity_poly.entity_id
_entity_poly.type
_entity_poly.pdbx_seq_one_letter_code
_entity_poly.pdbx_strand_id
1 'polypeptide(L)'
;HRQLLMTPQDSHYPGGEQISPLVWRADSFYVMAELVIRGVGWAWLPRHVAQYPTYQGHLQELRSDWAPLPLVVELVCRRDGALGPAANWLADCLARELLRQQA
;
A
#
# COMPACT_ATOMS: atom_id res chain seq x y z
N HIS A 1 -0.27 21.41 4.74
CA HIS A 1 -0.31 20.77 3.41
C HIS A 1 -1.45 19.77 3.32
N ARG A 2 -2.02 19.57 2.12
CA ARG A 2 -3.14 18.65 1.89
C ARG A 2 -2.70 17.19 2.03
N GLN A 3 -3.49 16.37 2.72
CA GLN A 3 -3.27 14.93 2.84
C GLN A 3 -4.14 14.18 1.83
N LEU A 4 -3.58 13.16 1.20
CA LEU A 4 -4.32 12.21 0.37
C LEU A 4 -4.62 10.95 1.18
N LEU A 5 -5.87 10.50 1.18
CA LEU A 5 -6.35 9.32 1.90
C LEU A 5 -7.01 8.30 0.96
N MET A 6 -6.91 7.03 1.33
CA MET A 6 -7.60 5.93 0.67
C MET A 6 -9.09 5.91 1.03
N THR A 7 -9.92 5.47 0.09
CA THR A 7 -11.37 5.25 0.26
C THR A 7 -11.63 3.75 0.42
N PRO A 8 -12.62 3.29 1.23
CA PRO A 8 -13.57 4.05 2.05
C PRO A 8 -13.05 4.48 3.42
N GLN A 9 -13.82 5.33 4.12
CA GLN A 9 -13.50 5.84 5.46
C GLN A 9 -13.31 4.73 6.51
N ASP A 10 -14.00 3.59 6.34
CA ASP A 10 -13.87 2.39 7.20
C ASP A 10 -12.92 1.33 6.62
N SER A 11 -12.10 1.68 5.62
CA SER A 11 -10.95 0.83 5.31
C SER A 11 -10.11 0.82 6.59
N HIS A 12 -10.05 -0.32 7.28
CA HIS A 12 -9.21 -0.50 8.46
C HIS A 12 -7.72 -0.52 8.06
N TYR A 13 -7.38 0.25 7.03
CA TYR A 13 -6.07 0.45 6.46
C TYR A 13 -5.26 1.31 7.44
N PRO A 14 -4.14 0.78 7.96
CA PRO A 14 -3.25 1.59 8.77
C PRO A 14 -2.74 2.79 7.96
N GLY A 15 -2.94 4.00 8.48
CA GLY A 15 -2.53 5.24 7.78
C GLY A 15 -3.65 5.90 6.97
N GLY A 16 -4.88 5.40 7.06
CA GLY A 16 -6.09 6.08 6.58
C GLY A 16 -6.58 7.22 7.48
N GLU A 17 -5.89 7.49 8.59
CA GLU A 17 -6.28 8.52 9.57
C GLU A 17 -6.09 9.94 9.02
N GLN A 18 -7.10 10.77 9.24
CA GLN A 18 -7.03 12.18 8.90
C GLN A 18 -6.18 12.93 9.92
N ILE A 19 -4.99 13.37 9.48
CA ILE A 19 -4.04 14.17 10.26
C ILE A 19 -4.13 15.65 9.83
N SER A 20 -4.38 15.91 8.54
CA SER A 20 -4.49 17.27 8.00
C SER A 20 -5.93 17.78 8.00
N PRO A 21 -6.18 19.09 8.23
CA PRO A 21 -7.50 19.69 8.04
C PRO A 21 -7.95 19.70 6.57
N LEU A 22 -7.01 19.58 5.62
CA LEU A 22 -7.29 19.54 4.18
C LEU A 22 -7.03 18.14 3.65
N VAL A 23 -8.09 17.46 3.20
CA VAL A 23 -8.03 16.08 2.73
C VAL A 23 -8.62 15.93 1.34
N TRP A 24 -7.92 15.24 0.45
CA TRP A 24 -8.50 14.65 -0.75
C TRP A 24 -8.49 13.12 -0.64
N ARG A 25 -9.45 12.47 -1.28
CA ARG A 25 -9.61 11.02 -1.24
C ARG A 25 -9.48 10.43 -2.63
N ALA A 26 -8.86 9.25 -2.69
CA ALA A 26 -8.77 8.43 -3.88
C ALA A 26 -9.05 6.97 -3.49
N ASP A 27 -9.32 6.13 -4.48
CA ASP A 27 -9.65 4.70 -4.35
C ASP A 27 -8.46 3.79 -4.72
N SER A 28 -7.30 4.39 -5.04
CA SER A 28 -6.10 3.66 -5.47
C SER A 28 -4.82 4.34 -4.98
N PHE A 29 -3.89 3.54 -4.45
CA PHE A 29 -2.55 4.02 -4.08
C PHE A 29 -1.76 4.56 -5.27
N TYR A 30 -1.99 4.03 -6.47
CA TYR A 30 -1.32 4.53 -7.68
C TYR A 30 -1.83 5.91 -8.05
N VAL A 31 -3.14 6.16 -7.95
CA VAL A 31 -3.71 7.50 -8.15
C VAL A 31 -3.19 8.47 -7.10
N MET A 32 -3.08 8.04 -5.84
CA MET A 32 -2.47 8.85 -4.79
C MET A 32 -1.01 9.19 -5.12
N ALA A 33 -0.19 8.22 -5.53
CA ALA A 33 1.21 8.45 -5.92
C ALA A 33 1.33 9.46 -7.08
N GLU A 34 0.52 9.30 -8.11
CA GLU A 34 0.42 10.22 -9.25
C GLU A 34 0.08 11.66 -8.81
N LEU A 35 -0.82 11.83 -7.85
CA LEU A 35 -1.17 13.15 -7.29
C LEU A 35 -0.03 13.73 -6.43
N VAL A 36 0.67 12.90 -5.65
CA VAL A 36 1.84 13.34 -4.86
C VAL A 36 2.94 13.86 -5.77
N ILE A 37 3.28 13.14 -6.85
CA ILE A 37 4.33 13.55 -7.81
C ILE A 37 3.97 14.87 -8.52
N ARG A 38 2.68 15.17 -8.69
CA ARG A 38 2.20 16.45 -9.22
C ARG A 38 2.13 17.57 -8.18
N GLY A 39 2.60 17.33 -6.95
CA GLY A 39 2.67 18.34 -5.89
C GLY A 39 1.32 18.65 -5.22
N VAL A 40 0.31 17.78 -5.38
CA VAL A 40 -1.04 18.01 -4.85
C VAL A 40 -1.09 17.93 -3.32
N GLY A 41 -0.15 17.21 -2.71
CA GLY A 41 -0.10 17.00 -1.26
C GLY A 41 0.89 15.91 -0.86
N TRP A 42 0.63 15.30 0.29
CA TRP A 42 1.39 14.17 0.84
C TRP A 42 0.46 13.00 1.14
N ALA A 43 1.00 11.79 1.20
CA ALA A 43 0.23 10.57 1.43
C ALA A 43 1.09 9.50 2.11
N TRP A 44 0.45 8.63 2.88
CA TRP A 44 1.04 7.34 3.22
C TRP A 44 0.88 6.40 2.03
N LEU A 45 2.00 5.96 1.45
CA LEU A 45 2.03 5.04 0.32
C LEU A 45 2.68 3.71 0.74
N PRO A 46 2.13 2.55 0.33
CA PRO A 46 2.83 1.29 0.49
C PRO A 46 4.21 1.34 -0.18
N ARG A 47 5.21 0.75 0.47
CA ARG A 47 6.60 0.77 -0.01
C ARG A 47 6.73 0.24 -1.45
N HIS A 48 6.02 -0.85 -1.79
CA HIS A 48 6.02 -1.42 -3.13
C HIS A 48 5.46 -0.46 -4.20
N VAL A 49 4.54 0.44 -3.82
CA VAL A 49 4.04 1.49 -4.73
C VAL A 49 5.10 2.56 -4.87
N ALA A 50 5.61 3.10 -3.76
CA ALA A 50 6.60 4.19 -3.80
C ALA A 50 7.91 3.81 -4.50
N GLN A 51 8.29 2.52 -4.47
CA GLN A 51 9.48 1.98 -5.13
C GLN A 51 9.26 1.60 -6.60
N TYR A 52 8.03 1.69 -7.11
CA TYR A 52 7.73 1.35 -8.48
C TYR A 52 8.59 2.20 -9.44
N PRO A 53 9.20 1.61 -10.48
CA PRO A 53 10.18 2.32 -11.33
C PRO A 53 9.70 3.66 -11.87
N THR A 54 8.41 3.77 -12.20
CA THR A 54 7.78 5.01 -12.68
C THR A 54 7.87 6.17 -11.69
N TYR A 55 8.00 5.91 -10.38
CA TYR A 55 7.99 6.92 -9.33
C TYR A 55 9.36 7.13 -8.68
N GLN A 56 10.36 6.35 -9.08
CA GLN A 56 11.72 6.46 -8.55
C GLN A 56 12.29 7.85 -8.86
N GLY A 57 12.83 8.52 -7.83
CA GLY A 57 13.37 9.88 -7.94
C GLY A 57 12.31 10.99 -8.03
N HIS A 58 11.02 10.65 -8.07
CA HIS A 58 9.92 11.63 -8.10
C HIS A 58 9.21 11.79 -6.75
N LEU A 59 9.38 10.81 -5.85
CA LEU A 59 8.83 10.83 -4.50
C LEU A 59 9.93 11.09 -3.47
N GLN A 60 9.62 11.92 -2.48
CA GLN A 60 10.48 12.16 -1.32
C GLN A 60 9.82 11.54 -0.09
N GLU A 61 10.49 10.58 0.55
CA GLU A 61 10.05 10.03 1.82
C GLU A 61 10.16 11.10 2.92
N LEU A 62 9.09 11.28 3.68
CA LEU A 62 9.03 12.17 4.84
C LEU A 62 9.27 11.36 6.11
N ARG A 63 10.15 11.86 6.98
CA ARG A 63 10.38 11.25 8.29
C ARG A 63 9.27 11.67 9.25
N SER A 64 8.75 10.71 10.00
CA SER A 64 7.72 10.92 11.02
C SER A 64 8.04 10.04 12.22
N ASP A 65 7.85 10.57 13.43
CA ASP A 65 8.00 9.82 14.68
C ASP A 65 6.88 8.77 14.86
N TRP A 66 5.81 8.91 14.08
CA TRP A 66 4.71 7.97 14.00
C TRP A 66 4.54 7.49 12.57
N ALA A 67 4.45 6.17 12.39
CA ALA A 67 4.15 5.55 11.11
C ALA A 67 3.01 4.53 11.29
N PRO A 68 2.14 4.39 10.29
CA PRO A 68 1.09 3.39 10.35
C PRO A 68 1.65 1.96 10.33
N LEU A 69 0.88 1.00 10.83
CA LEU A 69 1.24 -0.42 10.77
C LEU A 69 1.44 -0.87 9.31
N PRO A 70 2.32 -1.84 9.04
CA PRO A 70 2.51 -2.37 7.69
C PRO A 70 1.19 -2.92 7.12
N LEU A 71 0.97 -2.71 5.82
CA LEU A 71 -0.15 -3.32 5.10
C LEU A 71 0.04 -4.84 5.08
N VAL A 72 -0.95 -5.57 5.62
CA VAL A 72 -0.96 -7.04 5.60
C VAL A 72 -1.43 -7.52 4.22
N VAL A 73 -0.71 -8.49 3.68
CA VAL A 73 -1.10 -9.20 2.44
C VAL A 73 -1.54 -10.60 2.82
N GLU A 74 -2.74 -10.98 2.40
CA GLU A 74 -3.32 -12.30 2.68
C GLU A 74 -3.52 -13.09 1.37
N LEU A 75 -3.24 -14.39 1.42
CA LEU A 75 -3.58 -15.32 0.34
C LEU A 75 -4.97 -15.88 0.60
N VAL A 76 -5.93 -15.58 -0.27
CA VAL A 76 -7.31 -16.07 -0.17
C VAL A 76 -7.55 -17.16 -1.21
N CYS A 77 -7.95 -18.33 -0.73
CA CYS A 77 -8.23 -19.51 -1.54
C CYS A 77 -9.67 -19.99 -1.33
N ARG A 78 -10.21 -20.72 -2.31
CA ARG A 78 -11.52 -21.38 -2.16
C ARG A 78 -11.48 -22.33 -0.96
N ARG A 79 -12.42 -22.17 -0.04
CA ARG A 79 -12.54 -23.02 1.16
C ARG A 79 -12.93 -24.47 0.80
N ASP A 80 -13.72 -24.62 -0.26
CA ASP A 80 -14.39 -25.84 -0.65
C ASP A 80 -13.59 -26.72 -1.64
N GLY A 81 -12.38 -26.30 -2.03
CA GLY A 81 -11.52 -27.04 -2.93
C GLY A 81 -10.10 -27.14 -2.40
N ALA A 82 -9.56 -28.36 -2.35
CA ALA A 82 -8.13 -28.54 -2.09
C ALA A 82 -7.33 -27.80 -3.18
N LEU A 83 -6.31 -27.06 -2.78
CA LEU A 83 -5.40 -26.43 -3.71
C LEU A 83 -4.71 -27.50 -4.54
N GLY A 84 -4.80 -27.37 -5.87
CA GLY A 84 -4.06 -28.22 -6.79
C GLY A 84 -2.55 -27.99 -6.69
N PRO A 85 -1.73 -28.87 -7.29
CA PRO A 85 -0.28 -28.79 -7.20
C PRO A 85 0.29 -27.45 -7.69
N ALA A 86 -0.27 -26.88 -8.77
CA ALA A 86 0.15 -25.56 -9.26
C ALA A 86 -0.20 -24.43 -8.29
N ALA A 87 -1.35 -24.50 -7.64
CA ALA A 87 -1.78 -23.46 -6.70
C ALA A 87 -0.98 -23.51 -5.39
N ASN A 88 -0.67 -24.71 -4.88
CA ASN A 88 0.25 -24.86 -3.74
C ASN A 88 1.65 -24.35 -4.08
N TRP A 89 2.18 -24.71 -5.26
CA TRP A 89 3.47 -24.21 -5.71
C TRP A 89 3.49 -22.67 -5.76
N LEU A 90 2.44 -22.04 -6.30
CA LEU A 90 2.34 -20.58 -6.35
C LEU A 90 2.24 -19.96 -4.95
N ALA A 91 1.43 -20.54 -4.06
CA ALA A 91 1.30 -20.09 -2.67
C ALA A 91 2.66 -20.10 -1.96
N ASP A 92 3.41 -21.19 -2.10
CA ASP A 92 4.75 -21.33 -1.52
C ASP A 92 5.74 -20.33 -2.11
N CYS A 93 5.68 -20.10 -3.43
CA CYS A 93 6.51 -19.09 -4.09
C CYS A 93 6.21 -17.69 -3.56
N LEU A 94 4.94 -17.30 -3.47
CA LEU A 94 4.52 -16.00 -2.95
C LEU A 94 4.92 -15.83 -1.49
N ALA A 95 4.72 -16.85 -0.65
CA ALA A 95 5.14 -16.82 0.74
C ALA A 95 6.64 -16.58 0.89
N ARG A 96 7.47 -17.29 0.10
CA ARG A 96 8.93 -17.09 0.12
C ARG A 96 9.35 -15.68 -0.30
N GLU A 97 8.79 -15.15 -1.38
CA GLU A 97 9.19 -13.84 -1.89
C GLU A 97 8.67 -12.68 -1.02
N LEU A 98 7.45 -12.79 -0.49
CA LEU A 98 6.90 -11.77 0.40
C LEU A 98 7.64 -11.71 1.75
N LEU A 99 8.09 -12.86 2.28
CA LEU A 99 8.93 -12.91 3.47
C LEU A 99 10.33 -12.32 3.24
N ARG A 100 10.91 -12.52 2.05
CA ARG A 100 12.21 -11.91 1.68
C ARG A 100 12.17 -10.40 1.62
N GLN A 101 11.05 -9.80 1.23
CA GLN A 101 10.92 -8.34 1.13
C GLN A 101 10.67 -7.64 2.48
N GLN A 102 10.46 -8.40 3.56
CA GLN A 102 10.23 -7.88 4.91
C GLN A 102 11.45 -7.97 5.85
N ALA A 103 12.53 -8.66 5.43
CA ALA A 103 13.79 -8.82 6.18
C ALA A 103 14.88 -7.86 5.65
#